data_AF-A0A7W0H8D4-F1
#
_entry.id   AF-A0A7W0H8D4-F1
#
_cell.length_a   1.000
_cell.length_b   1.000
_cell.length_c   1.000
_cell.angle_alpha   90.00
_cell.angle_beta   90.00
_cell.angle_gamma   90.00
#
_symmetry.space_group_name_H-M   'P 1'
#
loop_
_entity.id
_entity.type
_entity.pdbx_description
1 polymer ?
#
loop_
_entity_poly.entity_id
_entity_poly.type
_entity_poly.pdbx_seq_one_letter_code
_entity_poly.pdbx_strand_id
1 'polypeptide(L)'
;LVTPSSAAQPRRAVSGLDSSRLAMLLAVLQRRVGIQLGPVDVYAATVGGASLRAPAADLAIAIAVASAAVNVALPHGVVAIGEVGLAGELRSVPNLGHRLTEAARLGFTNAVIPASHGSSPAPLPPLQALTILECRDLYSALRVLQLVDRLPCAIPPDLHVVG
;
A
#
# COMPACT_ATOMS: atom_id res chain seq x y z
N LEU A 1 0.67 -9.35 -9.33
CA LEU A 1 1.52 -10.54 -9.52
C LEU A 1 2.97 -10.11 -9.47
N VAL A 2 3.79 -10.85 -8.71
CA VAL A 2 5.25 -10.68 -8.64
C VAL A 2 5.86 -12.05 -8.86
N THR A 3 6.86 -12.17 -9.74
CA THR A 3 7.49 -13.45 -10.10
C THR A 3 8.97 -13.26 -10.45
N PRO A 4 9.87 -14.21 -10.18
CA PRO A 4 11.26 -14.13 -10.65
C PRO A 4 11.35 -13.83 -12.14
N SER A 5 12.28 -12.95 -12.53
CA SER A 5 12.55 -12.63 -13.93
C SER A 5 13.77 -13.39 -14.44
N SER A 6 13.70 -13.87 -15.68
CA SER A 6 14.85 -14.41 -16.41
C SER A 6 15.43 -13.38 -17.40
N ALA A 7 14.85 -12.18 -17.48
CA ALA A 7 15.28 -11.14 -18.41
C ALA A 7 16.36 -10.24 -17.79
N ALA A 8 17.26 -9.72 -18.62
CA ALA A 8 18.25 -8.72 -18.19
C ALA A 8 17.58 -7.44 -17.64
N GLN A 9 16.40 -7.10 -18.16
CA GLN A 9 15.56 -6.04 -17.63
C GLN A 9 14.18 -6.61 -17.24
N PRO A 10 13.88 -6.71 -15.94
CA PRO A 10 12.60 -7.25 -15.49
C PRO A 10 11.41 -6.42 -15.93
N ARG A 11 10.33 -7.11 -16.29
CA ARG A 11 9.11 -6.53 -16.84
C ARG A 11 8.29 -5.85 -15.75
N ARG A 12 7.78 -4.66 -16.05
CA ARG A 12 6.86 -3.90 -15.18
C ARG A 12 5.65 -3.53 -16.01
N ALA A 13 4.59 -4.32 -15.92
CA ALA A 13 3.39 -4.18 -16.74
C ALA A 13 2.21 -3.70 -15.90
N VAL A 14 1.43 -2.78 -16.47
CA VAL A 14 0.22 -2.24 -15.83
C VAL A 14 -1.00 -2.37 -16.73
N SER A 15 -2.17 -2.49 -16.10
CA SER A 15 -3.48 -2.30 -16.74
C SER A 15 -4.38 -1.45 -15.84
N GLY A 16 -4.91 -0.34 -16.36
CA GLY A 16 -5.72 0.60 -15.57
C GLY A 16 -4.97 1.39 -14.50
N LEU A 17 -3.63 1.32 -14.47
CA LEU A 17 -2.75 2.08 -13.57
C LEU A 17 -1.74 2.91 -14.37
N ASP A 18 -1.13 3.89 -13.70
CA ASP A 18 -0.01 4.64 -14.26
C ASP A 18 1.32 3.88 -14.06
N SER A 19 2.09 3.68 -15.14
CA SER A 19 3.35 2.92 -15.09
C SER A 19 4.45 3.63 -14.30
N SER A 20 4.50 4.96 -14.36
CA SER A 20 5.49 5.75 -13.64
C SER A 20 5.25 5.71 -12.13
N ARG A 21 3.97 5.76 -11.73
CA ARG A 21 3.53 5.58 -10.35
C ARG A 21 3.88 4.20 -9.82
N LEU A 22 3.61 3.13 -10.60
CA LEU A 22 4.06 1.79 -10.20
C LEU A 22 5.58 1.76 -10.01
N ALA A 23 6.36 2.25 -10.98
CA ALA A 23 7.82 2.25 -10.90
C ALA A 23 8.34 2.98 -9.65
N MET A 24 7.74 4.12 -9.31
CA MET A 24 8.04 4.86 -8.08
C MET A 24 7.73 4.02 -6.83
N LEU A 25 6.55 3.41 -6.75
CA LEU A 25 6.16 2.59 -5.58
C LEU A 25 7.08 1.37 -5.40
N LEU A 26 7.51 0.72 -6.49
CA LEU A 26 8.49 -0.37 -6.42
C LEU A 26 9.82 0.11 -5.83
N ALA A 27 10.29 1.29 -6.25
CA ALA A 27 11.53 1.87 -5.73
C ALA A 27 11.41 2.22 -4.23
N VAL A 28 10.29 2.77 -3.80
CA VAL A 28 10.04 3.10 -2.39
C VAL A 28 9.95 1.84 -1.54
N LEU A 29 9.20 0.81 -1.95
CA LEU A 29 9.12 -0.47 -1.25
C LEU A 29 10.51 -1.12 -1.10
N GLN A 30 11.31 -1.13 -2.16
CA GLN A 30 12.65 -1.70 -2.10
C GLN A 30 13.57 -0.91 -1.17
N ARG A 31 13.57 0.43 -1.26
CA ARG A 31 14.50 1.27 -0.49
C ARG A 31 14.10 1.43 0.97
N ARG A 32 12.81 1.52 1.27
CA ARG A 32 12.29 1.88 2.61
C ARG A 32 11.81 0.69 3.42
N VAL A 33 11.39 -0.39 2.76
CA VAL A 33 10.85 -1.59 3.43
C VAL A 33 11.79 -2.79 3.27
N GLY A 34 12.58 -2.86 2.18
CA GLY A 34 13.55 -3.94 1.97
C GLY A 34 13.05 -5.10 1.14
N ILE A 35 11.92 -4.91 0.44
CA ILE A 35 11.40 -5.91 -0.48
C ILE A 35 12.29 -5.92 -1.73
N GLN A 36 12.92 -7.06 -2.02
CA GLN A 36 13.77 -7.21 -3.21
C GLN A 36 12.92 -7.29 -4.49
N LEU A 37 12.67 -6.13 -5.11
CA LEU A 37 11.83 -5.99 -6.31
C LEU A 37 12.64 -5.76 -7.60
N GLY A 38 13.95 -5.60 -7.48
CA GLY A 38 14.89 -5.46 -8.58
C GLY A 38 14.88 -6.64 -9.57
N PRO A 39 14.96 -7.91 -9.11
CA PRO A 39 15.14 -9.07 -10.00
C PRO A 39 13.82 -9.78 -10.39
N VAL A 40 12.66 -9.15 -10.16
CA VAL A 40 11.35 -9.77 -10.38
C VAL A 40 10.54 -9.00 -11.43
N ASP A 41 9.74 -9.74 -12.19
CA ASP A 41 8.70 -9.16 -13.01
C ASP A 41 7.50 -8.79 -12.14
N VAL A 42 6.91 -7.62 -12.40
CA VAL A 42 5.73 -7.10 -11.70
C VAL A 42 4.63 -6.81 -12.71
N TYR A 43 3.46 -7.39 -12.46
CA TYR A 43 2.23 -7.12 -13.21
C TYR A 43 1.17 -6.62 -12.23
N ALA A 44 0.70 -5.40 -12.43
CA ALA A 44 -0.31 -4.77 -11.59
C ALA A 44 -1.52 -4.34 -12.44
N ALA A 45 -2.72 -4.64 -11.97
CA ALA A 45 -3.94 -4.32 -12.70
C ALA A 45 -5.05 -3.90 -11.75
N THR A 46 -5.92 -3.02 -12.22
CA THR A 46 -7.23 -2.79 -11.61
C THR A 46 -8.20 -3.92 -11.99
N VAL A 47 -9.21 -4.15 -11.15
CA VAL A 47 -10.29 -5.09 -11.46
C VAL A 47 -11.39 -4.37 -12.26
N GLY A 48 -12.04 -5.09 -13.16
CA GLY A 48 -13.21 -4.59 -13.89
C GLY A 48 -12.93 -3.48 -14.92
N GLY A 49 -11.67 -3.32 -15.34
CA GLY A 49 -11.29 -2.31 -16.35
C GLY A 49 -11.28 -0.87 -15.83
N ALA A 50 -11.42 -0.66 -14.52
CA ALA A 50 -11.38 0.68 -13.93
C ALA A 50 -10.01 1.35 -14.17
N SER A 51 -9.97 2.67 -14.30
CA SER A 51 -8.72 3.42 -14.40
C SER A 51 -8.49 4.18 -13.10
N LEU A 52 -7.33 3.96 -12.47
CA LEU A 52 -7.00 4.52 -11.17
C LEU A 52 -5.76 5.39 -11.29
N ARG A 53 -5.97 6.71 -11.21
CA ARG A 53 -4.90 7.72 -11.34
C ARG A 53 -4.70 8.57 -10.08
N ALA A 54 -5.58 8.42 -9.09
CA ALA A 54 -5.59 9.23 -7.89
C ALA A 54 -4.45 8.79 -6.94
N PRO A 55 -3.71 9.74 -6.31
CA PRO A 55 -2.69 9.42 -5.32
C PRO A 55 -3.21 8.59 -4.13
N ALA A 56 -4.50 8.69 -3.81
CA ALA A 56 -5.15 7.88 -2.77
C ALA A 56 -5.04 6.35 -2.97
N ALA A 57 -4.68 5.90 -4.18
CA ALA A 57 -4.48 4.50 -4.50
C ALA A 57 -3.07 3.97 -4.19
N ASP A 58 -2.10 4.86 -3.94
CA ASP A 58 -0.69 4.48 -3.84
C ASP A 58 -0.47 3.44 -2.75
N LEU A 59 -1.07 3.66 -1.58
CA LEU A 59 -0.98 2.73 -0.46
C LEU A 59 -1.56 1.36 -0.79
N ALA A 60 -2.71 1.30 -1.48
CA ALA A 60 -3.33 0.04 -1.89
C ALA A 60 -2.46 -0.72 -2.90
N ILE A 61 -1.87 -0.01 -3.87
CA ILE A 61 -0.97 -0.61 -4.87
C ILE A 61 0.30 -1.13 -4.18
N ALA A 62 0.90 -0.36 -3.28
CA ALA A 62 2.09 -0.76 -2.55
C ALA A 62 1.85 -2.02 -1.70
N ILE A 63 0.74 -2.07 -0.95
CA ILE A 63 0.34 -3.23 -0.15
C ILE A 63 0.10 -4.45 -1.04
N ALA A 64 -0.59 -4.29 -2.19
CA ALA A 64 -0.85 -5.39 -3.11
C ALA A 64 0.44 -5.99 -3.71
N VAL A 65 1.41 -5.14 -4.08
CA VAL A 65 2.73 -5.59 -4.55
C VAL A 65 3.49 -6.29 -3.43
N ALA A 66 3.53 -5.70 -2.23
CA ALA A 66 4.22 -6.28 -1.09
C ALA A 66 3.67 -7.67 -0.73
N SER A 67 2.35 -7.80 -0.63
CA SER A 67 1.63 -9.06 -0.41
C SER A 67 1.99 -10.12 -1.45
N ALA A 68 2.00 -9.74 -2.74
CA ALA A 68 2.39 -10.65 -3.82
C ALA A 68 3.88 -11.04 -3.77
N ALA A 69 4.76 -10.11 -3.38
CA ALA A 69 6.20 -10.36 -3.29
C ALA A 69 6.56 -11.31 -2.15
N VAL A 70 5.87 -11.23 -1.01
CA VAL A 70 6.08 -12.14 0.14
C VAL A 70 5.19 -13.38 0.09
N ASN A 71 4.34 -13.50 -0.92
CA ASN A 71 3.40 -14.59 -1.11
C ASN A 71 2.47 -14.84 0.10
N VAL A 72 1.92 -13.76 0.66
CA VAL A 72 0.98 -13.79 1.80
C VAL A 72 -0.31 -13.09 1.42
N ALA A 73 -1.43 -13.79 1.57
CA ALA A 73 -2.75 -13.19 1.35
C ALA A 73 -3.07 -12.16 2.44
N LEU A 74 -3.65 -11.04 2.03
CA LEU A 74 -4.19 -10.04 2.96
C LEU A 74 -5.43 -10.59 3.69
N PRO A 75 -5.70 -10.14 4.92
CA PRO A 75 -6.99 -10.38 5.56
C PRO A 75 -8.15 -9.89 4.70
N HIS A 76 -9.28 -10.61 4.73
CA HIS A 76 -10.49 -10.17 4.05
C HIS A 76 -11.02 -8.86 4.63
N GLY A 77 -11.66 -8.05 3.78
CA GLY A 77 -12.30 -6.80 4.21
C GLY A 77 -11.33 -5.65 4.50
N VAL A 78 -10.09 -5.71 4.00
CA VAL A 78 -9.14 -4.59 4.09
C VAL A 78 -9.32 -3.63 2.92
N VAL A 79 -9.46 -2.34 3.23
CA VAL A 79 -9.30 -1.22 2.30
C VAL A 79 -8.06 -0.42 2.69
N ALA A 80 -7.33 0.11 1.72
CA ALA A 80 -6.17 0.96 1.96
C ALA A 80 -6.31 2.25 1.16
N ILE A 81 -6.13 3.39 1.82
CA ILE A 81 -6.40 4.71 1.24
C ILE A 81 -5.29 5.65 1.69
N GLY A 82 -4.46 6.13 0.77
CA GLY A 82 -3.38 7.06 1.11
C GLY A 82 -2.41 7.27 -0.03
N GLU A 83 -1.75 8.44 -0.02
CA GLU A 83 -0.64 8.76 -0.90
C GLU A 83 0.68 8.30 -0.26
N VAL A 84 1.61 7.83 -1.08
CA VAL A 84 2.94 7.38 -0.64
C VAL A 84 3.98 8.36 -1.13
N GLY A 85 4.76 8.92 -0.22
CA GLY A 85 5.90 9.76 -0.55
C GLY A 85 7.19 8.96 -0.79
N LEU A 86 8.21 9.65 -1.30
CA LEU A 86 9.51 9.04 -1.63
C LEU A 86 10.32 8.63 -0.39
N ALA A 87 10.02 9.20 0.78
CA ALA A 87 10.60 8.76 2.05
C ALA A 87 9.89 7.52 2.62
N GLY A 88 8.79 7.09 2.00
CA GLY A 88 7.95 6.00 2.47
C GLY A 88 6.86 6.45 3.43
N GLU A 89 6.74 7.75 3.67
CA GLU A 89 5.71 8.37 4.49
C GLU A 89 4.33 8.29 3.83
N LEU A 90 3.29 8.18 4.65
CA LEU A 90 1.90 8.20 4.20
C LEU A 90 1.32 9.59 4.35
N ARG A 91 0.70 10.08 3.28
CA ARG A 91 0.11 11.41 3.21
C ARG A 91 -1.41 11.32 3.07
N SER A 92 -2.09 12.18 3.83
CA SER A 92 -3.55 12.30 3.79
C SER A 92 -4.04 12.68 2.39
N VAL A 93 -5.27 12.28 2.07
CA VAL A 93 -5.87 12.48 0.75
C VAL A 93 -7.25 13.14 0.85
N PRO A 94 -7.67 13.88 -0.18
CA PRO A 94 -8.97 14.53 -0.17
C PRO A 94 -10.13 13.56 0.02
N ASN A 95 -11.16 14.03 0.72
CA ASN A 95 -12.42 13.33 0.95
C ASN A 95 -12.26 11.97 1.67
N LEU A 96 -11.26 11.83 2.54
CA LEU A 96 -11.00 10.58 3.27
C LEU A 96 -12.25 10.08 4.03
N GLY A 97 -12.95 10.96 4.75
CA GLY A 97 -14.18 10.60 5.47
C GLY A 97 -15.25 9.99 4.55
N HIS A 98 -15.50 10.60 3.38
CA HIS A 98 -16.45 10.06 2.41
C HIS A 98 -16.01 8.68 1.87
N ARG A 99 -14.71 8.49 1.63
CA ARG A 99 -14.18 7.19 1.19
C ARG A 99 -14.32 6.11 2.26
N LEU A 100 -14.12 6.46 3.53
CA LEU A 100 -14.32 5.56 4.67
C LEU A 100 -15.80 5.18 4.84
N THR A 101 -16.71 6.14 4.72
CA THR A 101 -18.16 5.86 4.72
C THR A 101 -18.55 4.90 3.61
N GLU A 102 -18.05 5.13 2.38
CA GLU A 102 -18.32 4.22 1.27
C GLU A 102 -17.68 2.84 1.46
N ALA A 103 -16.48 2.76 2.03
CA ALA A 103 -15.84 1.49 2.35
C ALA A 103 -16.67 0.69 3.37
N ALA A 104 -17.14 1.34 4.44
CA ALA A 104 -18.04 0.70 5.40
C ALA A 104 -19.34 0.23 4.72
N ARG A 105 -19.94 1.06 3.85
CA ARG A 105 -21.15 0.73 3.09
C ARG A 105 -20.96 -0.48 2.17
N LEU A 106 -19.76 -0.67 1.63
CA LEU A 106 -19.39 -1.82 0.78
C LEU A 106 -18.98 -3.07 1.59
N GLY A 107 -18.98 -3.01 2.93
CA GLY A 107 -18.71 -4.15 3.80
C GLY A 107 -17.22 -4.36 4.11
N PHE A 108 -16.36 -3.37 3.90
CA PHE A 108 -14.99 -3.43 4.42
C PHE A 108 -15.00 -3.33 5.95
N THR A 109 -14.08 -4.05 6.59
CA THR A 109 -13.99 -4.20 8.05
C THR A 109 -12.74 -3.55 8.63
N ASN A 110 -11.73 -3.30 7.80
CA ASN A 110 -10.48 -2.66 8.20
C ASN A 110 -10.08 -1.62 7.17
N ALA A 111 -9.74 -0.41 7.60
CA ALA A 111 -9.20 0.65 6.74
C ALA A 111 -7.80 1.06 7.19
N VAL A 112 -6.81 0.82 6.32
CA VAL A 112 -5.44 1.32 6.51
C VAL A 112 -5.32 2.71 5.89
N ILE A 113 -5.00 3.70 6.72
CA ILE A 113 -4.97 5.11 6.31
C ILE A 113 -3.72 5.84 6.85
N PRO A 114 -3.31 6.95 6.24
CA PRO A 114 -2.32 7.87 6.81
C PRO A 114 -2.74 8.33 8.20
N ALA A 115 -1.81 8.33 9.14
CA ALA A 115 -1.99 8.95 10.45
C ALA A 115 -2.16 10.47 10.29
N SER A 116 -3.13 11.05 10.99
CA SER A 116 -3.38 12.49 10.97
C SER A 116 -2.55 13.23 12.01
N HIS A 117 -1.92 14.36 11.65
CA HIS A 117 -1.17 15.23 12.57
C HIS A 117 -2.07 16.18 13.39
N GLY A 118 -3.27 15.74 13.82
CA GLY A 118 -4.10 16.54 14.75
C GLY A 118 -5.57 16.71 14.38
N SER A 119 -6.12 15.93 13.46
CA SER A 119 -7.57 15.84 13.29
C SER A 119 -7.94 14.40 13.01
N SER A 120 -8.48 13.72 14.03
CA SER A 120 -9.25 12.50 13.80
C SER A 120 -10.25 12.81 12.69
N PRO A 121 -10.44 11.93 11.69
CA PRO A 121 -11.56 12.08 10.78
C PRO A 121 -12.83 12.31 11.62
N ALA A 122 -13.68 13.24 11.18
CA ALA A 122 -14.94 13.52 11.85
C ALA A 122 -15.61 12.17 12.21
N PRO A 123 -16.18 12.03 13.43
CA PRO A 123 -16.71 10.76 13.90
C PRO A 123 -17.51 10.11 12.78
N LEU A 124 -17.04 8.96 12.31
CA LEU A 124 -17.77 8.22 11.30
C LEU A 124 -19.17 8.00 11.89
N PRO A 125 -20.25 8.22 11.13
CA PRO A 125 -21.58 7.84 11.58
C PRO A 125 -21.50 6.38 12.07
N PRO A 126 -22.29 5.97 13.08
CA PRO A 126 -22.26 4.63 13.66
C PRO A 126 -22.73 3.58 12.63
N LEU A 127 -21.89 3.34 11.63
CA LEU A 127 -21.96 2.27 10.66
C LEU A 127 -21.01 1.21 11.23
N GLN A 128 -21.62 0.14 11.72
CA GLN A 128 -20.94 -0.92 12.45
C GLN A 128 -19.73 -1.46 11.67
N ALA A 129 -18.60 -1.58 12.38
CA ALA A 129 -17.46 -2.46 12.10
C ALA A 129 -16.38 -2.05 11.07
N LEU A 130 -16.16 -0.76 10.74
CA LEU A 130 -14.91 -0.36 10.07
C LEU A 130 -13.82 0.02 11.09
N THR A 131 -12.85 -0.87 11.30
CA THR A 131 -11.67 -0.63 12.16
C THR A 131 -10.66 0.26 11.44
N ILE A 132 -10.26 1.37 12.05
CA ILE A 132 -9.29 2.30 11.46
C ILE A 132 -7.88 1.97 11.94
N LEU A 133 -6.97 1.75 10.99
CA LEU A 133 -5.56 1.44 11.20
C LEU A 133 -4.70 2.60 10.67
N GLU A 134 -4.39 3.55 11.54
CA GLU A 134 -3.58 4.72 11.19
C GLU A 134 -2.09 4.38 11.14
N CYS A 135 -1.44 4.71 10.02
CA CYS A 135 -0.04 4.41 9.76
C CYS A 135 0.71 5.66 9.28
N ARG A 136 1.94 5.85 9.74
CA ARG A 136 2.78 7.01 9.34
C ARG A 136 3.59 6.75 8.08
N ASP A 137 3.88 5.49 7.80
CA ASP A 137 4.76 5.05 6.72
C ASP A 137 4.33 3.67 6.18
N LEU A 138 4.92 3.28 5.04
CA LEU A 138 4.68 1.97 4.43
C LEU A 138 5.05 0.81 5.37
N TYR A 139 6.13 0.95 6.14
CA TYR A 139 6.59 -0.13 7.02
C TYR A 139 5.53 -0.46 8.10
N SER A 140 5.01 0.57 8.76
CA SER A 140 3.93 0.44 9.74
C SER A 140 2.64 -0.11 9.11
N ALA A 141 2.27 0.34 7.90
CA ALA A 141 1.13 -0.20 7.16
C ALA A 141 1.26 -1.69 6.83
N LEU A 142 2.44 -2.14 6.38
CA LEU A 142 2.69 -3.54 6.09
C LEU A 142 2.77 -4.38 7.37
N ARG A 143 3.27 -3.81 8.46
CA ARG A 143 3.35 -4.47 9.78
C ARG A 143 1.97 -4.73 10.37
N VAL A 144 1.04 -3.76 10.33
CA VAL A 144 -0.33 -3.99 10.83
C VAL A 144 -1.10 -5.03 10.00
N LEU A 145 -0.65 -5.27 8.76
CA LEU A 145 -1.14 -6.34 7.89
C LEU A 145 -0.31 -7.62 7.96
N GLN A 146 0.65 -7.73 8.90
CA GLN A 146 1.50 -8.91 9.11
C GLN A 146 2.33 -9.32 7.88
N LEU A 147 2.61 -8.39 6.97
CA LEU A 147 3.41 -8.65 5.77
C LEU A 147 4.92 -8.55 6.04
N VAL A 148 5.33 -7.78 7.05
CA VAL A 148 6.74 -7.54 7.37
C VAL A 148 7.41 -8.75 8.02
N ASP A 149 6.67 -9.51 8.84
CA ASP A 149 7.19 -10.68 9.57
C ASP A 149 7.64 -11.82 8.64
N ARG A 150 7.32 -11.72 7.35
CA ARG A 150 7.64 -12.68 6.28
C ARG A 150 8.66 -12.16 5.28
N LEU A 151 9.19 -10.94 5.50
CA LEU A 151 10.28 -10.43 4.68
C LEU A 151 11.55 -11.23 5.00
N PRO A 152 12.29 -11.72 3.99
CA PRO A 152 13.64 -12.21 4.23
C PRO A 152 14.44 -11.04 4.82
N CYS A 153 14.93 -11.20 6.06
CA CYS A 153 15.69 -10.17 6.77
C CYS A 153 16.87 -9.72 5.90
N ALA A 154 16.73 -8.57 5.24
CA ALA A 154 17.71 -8.07 4.28
C ALA A 154 17.91 -6.54 4.35
N ILE A 155 17.45 -5.87 5.41
CA ILE A 155 17.89 -4.52 5.75
C ILE A 155 18.42 -4.52 7.19
N PRO A 156 19.66 -4.07 7.43
CA PRO A 156 20.16 -3.89 8.78
C PRO A 156 19.43 -2.72 9.49
N PRO A 157 19.16 -2.82 10.80
CA PRO A 157 18.23 -1.95 11.54
C PRO A 157 18.64 -0.47 11.61
N ASP A 158 19.84 -0.12 11.17
CA ASP A 158 20.47 1.19 11.13
C ASP A 158 19.95 2.13 10.03
N LEU A 159 19.11 1.65 9.10
CA LEU A 159 18.47 2.49 8.08
C LEU A 159 17.08 3.03 8.46
N HIS A 160 16.61 2.77 9.69
CA HIS A 160 15.30 3.25 10.18
C HIS A 160 15.30 4.69 10.71
N VAL A 161 16.43 5.41 10.70
CA VAL A 161 16.49 6.81 11.15
C VAL A 161 17.41 7.62 10.25
N VAL A 162 16.85 8.38 9.29
CA VAL A 162 17.24 9.76 8.95
C VAL A 162 16.10 10.37 8.11
N GLY A 163 15.43 11.39 8.64
CA GLY A 163 14.45 12.22 7.95
C GLY A 163 13.18 12.44 8.76
#